data_AF-A0A2V7DC09-F1
#
_entry.id   AF-A0A2V7DC09-F1
#
_cell.length_a   1.000
_cell.length_b   1.000
_cell.length_c   1.000
_cell.angle_alpha   90.00
_cell.angle_beta   90.00
_cell.angle_gamma   90.00
#
_symmetry.space_group_name_H-M   'P 1'
#
loop_
_entity.id
_entity.type
_entity.pdbx_description
1 polymer ?
#
loop_
_entity_poly.entity_id
_entity_poly.type
_entity_poly.pdbx_seq_one_letter_code
_entity_poly.pdbx_strand_id
1 'polypeptide(L)'
;MPEERAATPDEVRAALDALGEADLVRLEKFARYRIRGLGRKAEGRDHDDLLGEAIRDTLDPEKRRWNKDVSFVRHLVGAMRSISSHWREQFDENEPLLESELLQTTDEGEVLSPLDVVGSGAPGAERILAAKEELERIEKASRTTRSSPTSWAACAQKCWPAKSARSWACLSSNTRRR
;
A
#
# COMPACT_ATOMS: atom_id res chain seq x y z
N MET A 1 -1.37 -30.82 -19.80
CA MET A 1 -2.05 -31.93 -19.11
C MET A 1 -2.17 -33.08 -20.09
N PRO A 2 -1.88 -34.34 -19.71
CA PRO A 2 -2.14 -35.49 -20.58
C PRO A 2 -3.64 -35.55 -20.89
N GLU A 3 -4.00 -35.77 -22.16
CA GLU A 3 -5.39 -35.62 -22.65
C GLU A 3 -6.39 -36.55 -21.96
N GLU A 4 -5.93 -37.71 -21.49
CA GLU A 4 -6.76 -38.74 -20.82
C GLU A 4 -7.37 -38.27 -19.49
N ARG A 5 -6.76 -37.28 -18.81
CA ARG A 5 -7.24 -36.76 -17.52
C ARG A 5 -8.07 -35.49 -17.65
N ALA A 6 -8.11 -34.91 -18.84
CA ALA A 6 -8.93 -33.74 -19.11
C ALA A 6 -10.41 -34.17 -19.18
N ALA A 7 -11.27 -33.42 -18.49
CA ALA A 7 -12.71 -33.58 -18.61
C ALA A 7 -13.18 -33.12 -20.00
N THR A 8 -14.15 -33.84 -20.55
CA THR A 8 -14.88 -33.41 -21.74
C THR A 8 -15.88 -32.30 -21.38
N PRO A 9 -16.35 -31.48 -22.35
CA PRO A 9 -17.33 -30.44 -22.07
C PRO A 9 -18.64 -30.96 -21.44
N ASP A 10 -19.07 -32.17 -21.80
CA ASP A 10 -20.28 -32.77 -21.23
C ASP A 10 -20.07 -33.25 -19.78
N GLU A 11 -18.90 -33.77 -19.45
CA GLU A 11 -18.52 -34.08 -18.06
C GLU A 11 -18.47 -32.81 -17.20
N VAL A 12 -18.00 -31.69 -17.76
CA VAL A 12 -18.01 -30.39 -17.07
C VAL A 12 -19.43 -29.92 -16.80
N ARG A 13 -20.34 -30.02 -17.78
CA ARG A 13 -21.77 -29.68 -17.59
C ARG A 13 -22.42 -30.55 -16.52
N ALA A 14 -22.20 -31.87 -16.57
CA ALA A 14 -22.72 -32.78 -15.55
C ALA A 14 -22.18 -32.44 -14.14
N ALA A 15 -20.90 -32.03 -14.04
CA ALA A 15 -20.33 -31.59 -12.77
C ALA A 15 -20.88 -30.24 -12.29
N LEU A 16 -21.21 -29.33 -13.21
CA LEU A 16 -21.91 -28.08 -12.90
C LEU A 16 -23.32 -28.35 -12.36
N ASP A 17 -24.08 -29.23 -13.02
CA ASP A 17 -25.43 -29.61 -12.59
C ASP A 17 -25.43 -30.37 -11.25
N ALA A 18 -24.34 -31.07 -10.94
CA ALA A 18 -24.14 -31.78 -9.67
C ALA A 18 -23.68 -30.87 -8.51
N LEU A 19 -23.43 -29.57 -8.74
CA LEU A 19 -23.10 -28.63 -7.67
C LEU A 19 -24.29 -28.46 -6.73
N GLY A 20 -24.13 -28.93 -5.49
CA GLY A 20 -25.12 -28.70 -4.44
C GLY A 20 -25.09 -27.26 -3.93
N GLU A 21 -26.17 -26.87 -3.25
CA GLU A 21 -26.31 -25.54 -2.64
C GLU A 21 -25.16 -25.21 -1.68
N ALA A 22 -24.70 -26.19 -0.89
CA ALA A 22 -23.58 -26.02 0.02
C ALA A 22 -22.26 -25.68 -0.70
N ASP A 23 -22.06 -26.20 -1.91
CA ASP A 23 -20.87 -25.90 -2.71
C ASP A 23 -20.95 -24.52 -3.36
N LEU A 24 -22.13 -24.13 -3.83
CA LEU A 24 -22.38 -22.77 -4.32
C LEU A 24 -22.11 -21.72 -3.24
N VAL A 25 -22.62 -21.92 -2.02
CA VAL A 25 -22.36 -21.02 -0.89
C VAL A 25 -20.86 -20.92 -0.56
N ARG A 26 -20.11 -22.02 -0.68
CA ARG A 26 -18.65 -22.00 -0.47
C ARG A 26 -17.94 -21.20 -1.56
N LEU A 27 -18.33 -21.41 -2.82
CA LEU A 27 -17.75 -20.69 -3.97
C LEU A 27 -18.05 -19.19 -3.90
N GLU A 28 -19.29 -18.82 -3.58
CA GLU A 28 -19.73 -17.44 -3.39
C GLU A 28 -18.96 -16.75 -2.26
N LYS A 29 -18.84 -17.40 -1.08
CA LYS A 29 -18.05 -16.87 0.03
C LYS A 29 -16.59 -16.65 -0.36
N PHE A 30 -16.00 -17.58 -1.11
CA PHE A 30 -14.63 -17.45 -1.59
C PHE A 30 -14.49 -16.29 -2.59
N ALA A 31 -15.42 -16.16 -3.53
CA ALA A 31 -15.45 -15.07 -4.51
C ALA A 31 -15.57 -13.71 -3.82
N ARG A 32 -16.50 -13.56 -2.88
CA ARG A 32 -16.67 -12.32 -2.08
C ARG A 32 -15.42 -11.95 -1.32
N TYR A 33 -14.79 -12.92 -0.65
CA TYR A 33 -13.52 -12.68 0.05
C TYR A 33 -12.43 -12.19 -0.90
N ARG A 34 -12.38 -12.74 -2.12
CA ARG A 34 -11.42 -12.32 -3.15
C ARG A 34 -11.67 -10.91 -3.65
N ILE A 35 -12.91 -10.58 -4.01
CA ILE A 35 -13.28 -9.23 -4.45
C ILE A 35 -12.97 -8.20 -3.37
N ARG A 36 -13.30 -8.50 -2.10
CA ARG A 36 -12.93 -7.63 -0.97
C ARG A 36 -11.41 -7.42 -0.87
N GLY A 37 -10.61 -8.45 -1.16
CA GLY A 37 -9.14 -8.35 -1.19
C GLY A 37 -8.55 -7.71 -2.45
N LEU A 38 -9.32 -7.59 -3.54
CA LEU A 38 -8.94 -6.86 -4.74
C LEU A 38 -9.25 -5.36 -4.58
N GLY A 39 -10.36 -5.02 -3.93
CA GLY A 39 -10.80 -3.65 -3.77
C GLY A 39 -10.93 -2.99 -5.15
N ARG A 40 -10.23 -1.86 -5.34
CA ARG A 40 -10.24 -1.12 -6.62
C ARG A 40 -9.79 -1.96 -7.82
N LYS A 41 -8.90 -2.94 -7.61
CA LYS A 41 -8.36 -3.77 -8.69
C LYS A 41 -9.39 -4.70 -9.32
N ALA A 42 -10.60 -4.75 -8.77
CA ALA A 42 -11.72 -5.44 -9.41
C ALA A 42 -12.38 -4.59 -10.51
N GLU A 43 -12.10 -3.27 -10.60
CA GLU A 43 -12.67 -2.35 -11.60
C GLU A 43 -14.22 -2.41 -11.66
N GLY A 44 -14.85 -2.43 -10.49
CA GLY A 44 -16.32 -2.51 -10.38
C GLY A 44 -16.92 -3.90 -10.61
N ARG A 45 -16.11 -4.91 -10.97
CA ARG A 45 -16.56 -6.30 -11.07
C ARG A 45 -16.88 -6.87 -9.70
N ASP A 46 -17.94 -7.67 -9.64
CA ASP A 46 -18.40 -8.27 -8.39
C ASP A 46 -17.98 -9.75 -8.25
N HIS A 47 -18.53 -10.40 -7.22
CA HIS A 47 -18.24 -11.78 -6.90
C HIS A 47 -18.91 -12.77 -7.86
N ASP A 48 -20.07 -12.40 -8.42
CA ASP A 48 -20.80 -13.19 -9.39
C ASP A 48 -20.10 -13.13 -10.75
N ASP A 49 -19.52 -11.98 -11.11
CA ASP A 49 -18.65 -11.84 -12.29
C ASP A 49 -17.46 -12.79 -12.21
N LEU A 50 -16.79 -12.82 -11.05
CA LEU A 50 -15.62 -13.69 -10.85
C LEU A 50 -15.97 -15.18 -10.95
N LEU A 51 -17.09 -15.58 -10.33
CA LEU A 51 -17.56 -16.97 -10.40
C LEU A 51 -18.03 -17.33 -11.81
N GLY A 52 -18.80 -16.44 -12.45
CA GLY A 52 -19.29 -16.62 -13.81
C GLY A 52 -18.17 -16.69 -14.84
N GLU A 53 -17.12 -15.89 -14.71
CA GLU A 53 -15.91 -16.00 -15.54
C GLU A 53 -15.18 -17.31 -15.32
N ALA A 54 -15.04 -17.76 -14.06
CA ALA A 54 -14.44 -19.07 -13.78
C ALA A 54 -15.23 -20.22 -14.43
N ILE A 55 -16.56 -20.19 -14.38
CA ILE A 55 -17.41 -21.19 -15.03
C ILE A 55 -17.27 -21.12 -16.56
N ARG A 56 -17.33 -19.92 -17.15
CA ARG A 56 -17.15 -19.71 -18.61
C ARG A 56 -15.80 -20.23 -19.09
N ASP A 57 -14.73 -19.91 -18.38
CA ASP A 57 -13.38 -20.37 -18.71
C ASP A 57 -13.24 -21.91 -18.59
N THR A 58 -13.94 -22.53 -17.64
CA THR A 58 -13.94 -24.00 -17.48
C THR A 58 -14.80 -24.70 -18.54
N LEU A 59 -15.84 -24.04 -19.06
CA LEU A 59 -16.63 -24.55 -20.19
C LEU A 59 -15.90 -24.45 -21.52
N ASP A 60 -14.92 -23.54 -21.63
CA ASP A 60 -14.07 -23.37 -22.79
C ASP A 60 -12.82 -24.27 -22.72
N PRO A 61 -12.72 -25.33 -23.54
CA PRO A 61 -11.61 -26.29 -23.49
C PRO A 61 -10.27 -25.71 -23.96
N GLU A 62 -10.27 -24.56 -24.63
CA GLU A 62 -9.07 -23.85 -25.05
C GLU A 62 -8.48 -23.04 -23.89
N LYS A 63 -9.34 -22.49 -23.03
CA LYS A 63 -8.92 -21.69 -21.88
C LYS A 63 -8.50 -22.53 -20.69
N ARG A 64 -9.40 -23.37 -20.15
CA ARG A 64 -9.11 -24.15 -18.94
C ARG A 64 -9.68 -25.56 -19.05
N ARG A 65 -8.77 -26.54 -19.02
CA ARG A 65 -9.14 -27.95 -18.92
C ARG A 65 -9.19 -28.39 -17.46
N TRP A 66 -10.35 -28.87 -17.02
CA TRP A 66 -10.50 -29.46 -15.69
C TRP A 66 -9.85 -30.85 -15.63
N ASN A 67 -9.02 -31.09 -14.60
CA ASN A 67 -8.48 -32.41 -14.29
C ASN A 67 -9.45 -33.17 -13.38
N LYS A 68 -9.94 -34.32 -13.86
CA LYS A 68 -10.90 -35.18 -13.15
C LYS A 68 -10.39 -35.73 -11.81
N ASP A 69 -9.08 -35.78 -11.59
CA ASP A 69 -8.47 -36.17 -10.31
C ASP A 69 -8.74 -35.14 -9.19
N VAL A 70 -9.21 -33.94 -9.53
CA VAL A 70 -9.44 -32.82 -8.61
C VAL A 70 -10.93 -32.55 -8.52
N SER A 71 -11.46 -32.34 -7.31
CA SER A 71 -12.87 -31.98 -7.14
C SER A 71 -13.22 -30.70 -7.92
N PHE A 72 -14.41 -30.67 -8.50
CA PHE A 72 -14.84 -29.56 -9.36
C PHE A 72 -14.83 -28.22 -8.63
N VAL A 73 -15.28 -28.19 -7.37
CA VAL A 73 -15.21 -27.02 -6.49
C VAL A 73 -13.77 -26.51 -6.34
N ARG A 74 -12.81 -27.42 -6.11
CA ARG A 74 -11.39 -27.04 -5.97
C ARG A 74 -10.81 -26.52 -7.28
N HIS A 75 -11.25 -27.06 -8.42
CA HIS A 75 -10.89 -26.53 -9.73
C HIS A 75 -11.38 -25.08 -9.91
N LEU A 76 -12.67 -24.81 -9.63
CA LEU A 76 -13.25 -23.47 -9.71
C LEU A 76 -12.58 -22.46 -8.76
N VAL A 77 -12.25 -22.89 -7.53
CA VAL A 77 -11.45 -22.06 -6.60
C VAL A 77 -10.09 -21.71 -7.19
N GLY A 78 -9.43 -22.66 -7.86
CA GLY A 78 -8.18 -22.41 -8.57
C GLY A 78 -8.35 -21.45 -9.75
N ALA A 79 -9.42 -21.60 -10.53
CA ALA A 79 -9.75 -20.72 -11.65
C ALA A 79 -10.00 -19.29 -11.17
N MET A 80 -10.89 -19.08 -10.20
CA MET A 80 -11.15 -17.77 -9.58
C MET A 80 -9.87 -17.14 -9.01
N ARG A 81 -8.99 -17.93 -8.39
CA ARG A 81 -7.69 -17.42 -7.90
C ARG A 81 -6.83 -16.89 -9.05
N SER A 82 -6.76 -17.61 -10.16
CA SER A 82 -5.98 -17.19 -11.33
C SER A 82 -6.57 -15.96 -12.01
N ILE A 83 -7.91 -15.90 -12.18
CA ILE A 83 -8.61 -14.75 -12.76
C ILE A 83 -8.42 -13.51 -11.90
N SER A 84 -8.66 -13.62 -10.58
CA SER A 84 -8.47 -12.49 -9.65
C SER A 84 -7.02 -11.97 -9.59
N SER A 85 -6.02 -12.86 -9.75
CA SER A 85 -4.63 -12.45 -9.88
C SER A 85 -4.40 -11.70 -11.20
N HIS A 86 -4.99 -12.16 -12.29
CA HIS A 86 -4.87 -11.50 -13.58
C HIS A 86 -5.50 -10.10 -13.57
N TRP A 87 -6.71 -9.94 -13.02
CA TRP A 87 -7.33 -8.61 -12.84
C TRP A 87 -6.42 -7.66 -12.05
N ARG A 88 -5.79 -8.17 -10.97
CA ARG A 88 -4.81 -7.40 -10.19
C ARG A 88 -3.58 -6.97 -10.99
N GLU A 89 -3.14 -7.77 -11.95
CA GLU A 89 -1.98 -7.46 -12.81
C GLU A 89 -2.33 -6.51 -13.96
N GLN A 90 -3.57 -6.54 -14.46
CA GLN A 90 -4.04 -5.65 -15.53
C GLN A 90 -4.38 -4.25 -15.03
N PHE A 91 -4.67 -4.11 -13.73
CA PHE A 91 -5.04 -2.83 -13.13
C PHE A 91 -3.90 -1.79 -13.24
N ASP A 92 -4.19 -0.64 -13.88
CA ASP A 92 -3.28 0.51 -13.92
C ASP A 92 -3.39 1.32 -12.62
N GLU A 93 -2.29 1.43 -11.89
CA GLU A 93 -2.25 2.21 -10.65
C GLU A 93 -2.47 3.72 -10.86
N ASN A 94 -2.30 4.20 -12.09
CA ASN A 94 -2.51 5.60 -12.47
C ASN A 94 -3.93 5.92 -12.96
N GLU A 95 -4.83 4.93 -12.96
CA GLU A 95 -6.21 5.15 -13.39
C GLU A 95 -6.90 6.20 -12.48
N PRO A 96 -7.53 7.25 -13.06
CA PRO A 96 -8.10 8.35 -12.29
C PRO A 96 -9.29 7.90 -11.43
N LEU A 97 -9.32 8.37 -10.19
CA LEU A 97 -10.33 8.04 -9.18
C LEU A 97 -11.52 9.00 -9.24
N LEU A 98 -12.74 8.47 -9.16
CA LEU A 98 -13.92 9.26 -8.79
C LEU A 98 -13.91 9.51 -7.28
N GLU A 99 -14.24 10.74 -6.86
CA GLU A 99 -14.30 11.11 -5.44
C GLU A 99 -15.26 10.20 -4.65
N SER A 100 -16.36 9.76 -5.29
CA SER A 100 -17.32 8.82 -4.71
C SER A 100 -16.72 7.46 -4.32
N GLU A 101 -15.66 7.02 -4.98
CA GLU A 101 -14.99 5.74 -4.69
C GLU A 101 -14.05 5.83 -3.48
N LEU A 102 -13.71 7.05 -3.05
CA LEU A 102 -12.91 7.28 -1.85
C LEU A 102 -13.75 7.27 -0.57
N LEU A 103 -15.06 7.44 -0.70
CA LEU A 103 -15.99 7.47 0.42
C LEU A 103 -16.01 6.13 1.13
N GLN A 104 -15.73 6.14 2.44
CA GLN A 104 -15.79 4.96 3.29
C GLN A 104 -17.06 5.00 4.13
N THR A 105 -17.80 3.90 4.18
CA THR A 105 -18.93 3.76 5.11
C THR A 105 -18.44 3.05 6.37
N THR A 106 -18.60 3.70 7.52
CA THR A 106 -18.30 3.08 8.81
C THR A 106 -19.36 2.04 9.17
N ASP A 107 -19.07 1.20 10.17
CA ASP A 107 -20.01 0.21 10.68
C ASP A 107 -21.30 0.85 11.28
N GLU A 108 -21.25 2.16 11.55
CA GLU A 108 -22.36 2.98 12.05
C GLU A 108 -23.16 3.65 10.92
N GLY A 109 -22.76 3.44 9.66
CA GLY A 109 -23.44 3.97 8.47
C GLY A 109 -23.05 5.40 8.10
N GLU A 110 -22.08 6.01 8.77
CA GLU A 110 -21.57 7.32 8.40
C GLU A 110 -20.64 7.22 7.18
N VAL A 111 -20.82 8.14 6.24
CA VAL A 111 -19.99 8.26 5.04
C VAL A 111 -18.86 9.24 5.35
N LEU A 112 -17.64 8.71 5.46
CA LEU A 112 -16.44 9.50 5.70
C LEU A 112 -15.69 9.71 4.38
N SER A 113 -15.44 10.98 4.03
CA SER A 113 -14.45 11.31 3.02
C SER A 113 -13.06 11.32 3.66
N PRO A 114 -12.07 10.61 3.09
CA PRO A 114 -10.69 10.68 3.55
C PRO A 114 -10.13 12.11 3.58
N LEU A 115 -10.65 13.01 2.74
CA LEU A 115 -10.22 14.42 2.70
C LEU A 115 -10.63 15.22 3.93
N ASP A 116 -11.72 14.84 4.60
CA ASP A 116 -12.20 15.52 5.82
C ASP A 116 -11.32 15.21 7.03
N VAL A 117 -10.60 14.08 6.99
CA VAL A 117 -9.77 13.59 8.12
C VAL A 117 -8.30 14.02 7.98
N VAL A 118 -7.85 14.38 6.77
CA VAL A 118 -6.46 14.80 6.54
C VAL A 118 -6.23 16.20 7.15
N GLY A 119 -5.66 16.20 8.34
CA GLY A 119 -5.15 17.42 8.96
C GLY A 119 -3.99 18.02 8.15
N SER A 120 -3.92 19.35 8.11
CA SER A 120 -2.80 20.04 7.46
C SER A 120 -1.48 19.69 8.13
N GLY A 121 -0.49 19.27 7.34
CA GLY A 121 0.89 19.09 7.79
C GLY A 121 1.59 20.41 8.13
N ALA A 122 0.98 21.55 7.80
CA ALA A 122 1.53 22.85 8.15
C ALA A 122 1.46 23.07 9.68
N PRO A 123 2.50 23.65 10.29
CA PRO A 123 2.40 24.08 11.67
C PRO A 123 1.26 25.10 11.82
N GLY A 124 0.41 24.90 12.82
CA GLY A 124 -0.65 25.87 13.13
C GLY A 124 -0.08 27.26 13.41
N ALA A 125 -0.91 28.29 13.24
CA ALA A 125 -0.50 29.69 13.39
C ALA A 125 0.17 29.96 14.75
N GLU A 126 -0.30 29.34 15.82
CA GLU A 126 0.30 29.42 17.17
C GLU A 126 1.74 28.89 17.21
N ARG A 127 2.01 27.74 16.56
CA ARG A 127 3.37 27.17 16.49
C ARG A 127 4.31 28.05 15.66
N ILE A 128 3.80 28.64 14.57
CA ILE A 128 4.57 29.58 13.75
C ILE A 128 4.92 30.82 14.58
N LEU A 129 3.97 31.36 15.34
CA LEU A 129 4.19 32.52 16.20
C LEU A 129 5.20 32.23 17.30
N ALA A 130 5.04 31.10 18.01
CA ALA A 130 5.97 30.68 19.05
C ALA A 130 7.40 30.49 18.53
N ALA A 131 7.56 29.91 17.33
CA ALA A 131 8.86 29.76 16.70
C ALA A 131 9.51 31.11 16.35
N LYS A 132 8.72 32.09 15.87
CA LYS A 132 9.20 33.45 15.60
C LYS A 132 9.65 34.16 16.88
N GLU A 133 8.84 34.08 17.94
CA GLU A 133 9.20 34.68 19.23
C GLU A 133 10.47 34.07 19.82
N GLU A 134 10.63 32.74 19.71
CA GLU A 134 11.83 32.06 20.20
C GLU A 134 13.08 32.46 19.42
N LEU A 135 12.98 32.57 18.09
CA LEU A 135 14.07 33.09 17.27
C LEU A 135 14.43 34.53 17.64
N GLU A 136 13.45 35.39 17.92
CA GLU A 136 13.71 36.76 18.38
C GLU A 136 14.39 36.80 19.76
N ARG A 137 14.05 35.89 20.68
CA ARG A 137 14.72 35.76 21.99
C ARG A 137 16.18 35.34 21.81
N ILE A 138 16.43 34.34 20.98
CA ILE A 138 17.79 33.87 20.65
C ILE A 138 18.59 35.01 20.01
N GLU A 139 17.99 35.74 19.07
CA GLU A 139 18.64 36.88 18.43
C GLU A 139 18.99 37.97 19.44
N LYS A 140 18.04 38.37 20.30
CA LYS A 140 18.28 39.37 21.36
C LYS A 140 19.39 38.92 22.30
N ALA A 141 19.37 37.67 22.77
CA ALA A 141 20.40 37.10 23.63
C ALA A 141 21.78 37.08 22.95
N SER A 142 21.82 36.72 21.66
CA SER A 142 23.06 36.72 20.86
C SER A 142 23.63 38.13 20.67
N ARG A 143 22.76 39.14 20.57
CA ARG A 143 23.15 40.55 20.41
C ARG A 143 23.70 41.13 21.71
N THR A 144 23.13 40.76 22.86
CA THR A 144 23.67 41.11 24.19
C THR A 144 25.02 40.43 24.45
N THR A 145 25.19 39.18 24.01
CA THR A 145 26.45 38.42 24.19
C THR A 145 27.59 38.95 23.30
N ARG A 146 27.28 39.65 22.19
CA ARG A 146 28.29 40.29 21.32
C ARG A 146 29.01 41.47 21.98
N SER A 147 28.55 41.96 23.14
CA SER A 147 29.21 43.03 23.91
C SER A 147 30.23 42.53 24.95
N SER A 148 30.44 41.22 25.09
CA SER A 148 31.46 40.68 26.00
C SER A 148 32.57 39.95 25.21
N PRO A 149 33.67 40.63 24.85
CA PRO A 149 34.76 40.01 24.13
C PRO A 149 35.68 39.29 25.09
N THR A 150 35.24 38.21 25.75
CA THR A 150 36.14 37.26 26.45
C THR A 150 35.37 36.07 27.01
N SER A 151 35.23 34.97 26.27
CA SER A 151 35.19 33.65 26.95
C SER A 151 35.40 32.44 26.03
N TRP A 152 35.14 32.52 24.72
CA TRP A 152 35.31 31.33 23.85
C TRP A 152 36.76 30.84 23.79
N ALA A 153 37.74 31.75 23.76
CA ALA A 153 39.17 31.39 23.85
C ALA A 153 39.58 30.92 25.25
N ALA A 154 38.94 31.42 26.33
CA ALA A 154 39.25 31.04 27.70
C ALA A 154 38.67 29.65 28.08
N CYS A 155 37.54 29.27 27.50
CA CYS A 155 36.94 27.95 27.71
C CYS A 155 37.68 26.85 26.94
N ALA A 156 38.21 27.16 25.75
CA ALA A 156 38.98 26.20 24.94
C ALA A 156 40.31 25.78 25.59
N GLN A 157 40.94 26.64 26.39
CA GLN A 157 42.22 26.34 27.07
C GLN A 157 42.08 25.59 28.40
N LYS A 158 40.91 25.64 29.06
CA LYS A 158 40.68 24.93 30.33
C LYS A 158 40.19 23.49 30.18
N CYS A 159 39.61 23.12 29.03
CA CYS A 159 39.00 21.80 28.83
C CYS A 159 39.84 20.82 27.99
N TRP A 160 41.03 21.19 27.51
CA TRP A 160 41.88 20.29 26.73
C TRP A 160 43.09 19.80 27.53
N PRO A 161 43.08 18.56 28.07
CA PRO A 161 44.30 17.95 28.59
C PRO A 161 45.27 17.71 27.41
N ALA A 162 46.49 18.22 27.58
CA ALA A 162 47.57 18.20 26.60
C ALA A 162 48.11 16.77 26.35
N LYS A 163 47.35 15.89 25.69
CA LYS A 163 47.84 14.59 25.17
C LYS A 163 47.27 14.11 23.82
N SER A 164 46.61 14.97 23.03
CA SER A 164 46.16 14.55 21.68
C SER A 164 46.37 15.59 20.57
N ALA A 165 47.45 16.38 20.65
CA ALA A 165 47.83 17.35 19.61
C ALA A 165 48.52 16.71 18.38
N ARG A 166 48.02 15.57 17.90
CA ARG A 166 48.43 14.99 16.61
C ARG A 166 47.21 14.40 15.90
N SER A 167 46.33 15.25 15.36
CA SER A 167 45.39 14.80 14.31
C SER A 167 44.73 15.95 13.53
N TRP A 168 44.58 17.15 14.09
CA TRP A 168 43.76 18.19 13.45
C TRP A 168 44.50 19.11 12.47
N ALA A 169 45.77 18.87 12.15
CA ALA A 169 46.49 19.64 11.13
C ALA A 169 46.15 19.24 9.68
N CYS A 170 45.20 18.32 9.44
CA CYS A 170 44.98 17.75 8.11
C CYS A 170 43.62 18.08 7.44
N LEU A 171 42.73 18.87 8.05
CA LEU A 171 41.39 19.09 7.48
C LEU A 171 40.92 20.55 7.46
N SER A 172 41.82 21.50 7.22
CA SER A 172 41.44 22.89 6.90
C SER A 172 42.13 23.46 5.65
N SER A 173 42.73 22.60 4.82
CA SER A 173 43.46 23.02 3.62
C SER A 173 42.90 22.37 2.35
N ASN A 174 41.57 22.29 2.19
CA ASN A 174 41.01 22.00 0.87
C ASN A 174 39.59 22.55 0.72
N THR A 175 39.47 23.85 0.46
CA THR A 175 38.33 24.46 -0.24
C THR A 175 38.67 25.91 -0.60
N ARG A 176 39.68 26.09 -1.46
CA ARG A 176 39.77 27.28 -2.30
C ARG A 176 40.76 27.06 -3.46
N ARG A 177 40.28 26.57 -4.60
CA ARG A 177 40.79 26.95 -5.92
C ARG A 177 39.64 26.92 -6.92
N ARG A 178 39.56 28.04 -7.66
CA ARG A 178 38.81 28.25 -8.89
C ARG A 178 39.22 27.25 -9.95
#